data_AF-A0A534L5A6-F1
#
_entry.id   AF-A0A534L5A6-F1
#
_cell.length_a   1.000
_cell.length_b   1.000
_cell.length_c   1.000
_cell.angle_alpha   90.00
_cell.angle_beta   90.00
_cell.angle_gamma   90.00
#
_symmetry.space_group_name_H-M   'P 1'
#
loop_
_entity.id
_entity.type
_entity.pdbx_description
1 polymer ?
#
loop_
_entity_poly.entity_id
_entity_poly.type
_entity_poly.pdbx_seq_one_letter_code
_entity_poly.pdbx_strand_id
1 'polypeptide(L)'
;MGRRTLRGRGDDHRNPSRGRGPHPDLLREGLRTMAAGETRMTAPAQGQGSDETGEAGESREFLKYTFYQVRPEWRLLDSERKKKQKAEFASLVHDLEEEVTLRCYSLEGIRADADFMVWAIDPALETFREMARRVSSTELGHYLETTYAYLAASKRSQYVGGHTHKGQDGTALKSEPHGSRYLFVYPFVKKREWYSIPFERRQEIMRDHFRIGHKYPDVKIHTAYSFGLDDHEFVLSFEADNPLDFLDLVMDLRSSEASKYTERETPIFTCILSTPEQMLDALGI
;
A
#
# COMPACT_ATOMS: atom_id res chain seq x y z
N MET A 1 -3.66 -66.11 -8.42
CA MET A 1 -2.46 -65.28 -8.14
C MET A 1 -2.27 -64.30 -9.29
N GLY A 2 -2.13 -62.98 -9.17
CA GLY A 2 -2.18 -62.02 -8.06
C GLY A 2 -2.18 -60.63 -8.72
N ARG A 3 -3.22 -59.84 -8.47
CA ARG A 3 -3.36 -58.45 -8.93
C ARG A 3 -2.34 -57.57 -8.19
N ARG A 4 -1.59 -56.73 -8.91
CA ARG A 4 -0.80 -55.63 -8.32
C ARG A 4 -1.31 -54.30 -8.87
N THR A 5 -2.13 -53.64 -8.04
CA THR A 5 -2.60 -52.27 -8.17
C THR A 5 -1.45 -51.29 -7.93
N LEU A 6 -1.13 -50.45 -8.90
CA LEU A 6 -0.31 -49.26 -8.70
C LEU A 6 -1.23 -48.10 -8.26
N ARG A 7 -1.22 -47.79 -6.96
CA ARG A 7 -1.81 -46.56 -6.42
C ARG A 7 -0.91 -45.38 -6.78
N GLY A 8 -1.45 -44.41 -7.51
CA GLY A 8 -0.85 -43.10 -7.70
C GLY A 8 -0.71 -42.36 -6.37
N ARG A 9 0.46 -41.79 -6.13
CA ARG A 9 0.65 -40.75 -5.12
C ARG A 9 0.25 -39.43 -5.77
N GLY A 10 -0.86 -38.86 -5.31
CA GLY A 10 -1.18 -37.46 -5.57
C GLY A 10 -0.47 -36.60 -4.54
N ASP A 11 0.42 -35.74 -5.00
CA ASP A 11 0.98 -34.66 -4.19
C ASP A 11 -0.06 -33.52 -4.14
N ASP A 12 -0.73 -33.43 -2.99
CA ASP A 12 -1.68 -32.38 -2.63
C ASP A 12 -0.89 -31.15 -2.15
N HIS A 13 -0.46 -30.29 -3.07
CA HIS A 13 0.12 -28.98 -2.75
C HIS A 13 -0.98 -28.04 -2.25
N ARG A 14 -1.28 -28.12 -0.94
CA ARG A 14 -2.13 -27.13 -0.25
C ARG A 14 -1.31 -25.90 0.13
N ASN A 15 -1.76 -24.76 -0.40
CA ASN A 15 -1.35 -23.41 -0.09
C ASN A 15 -1.63 -23.05 1.40
N PRO A 16 -0.63 -22.70 2.23
CA PRO A 16 -0.86 -22.38 3.64
C PRO A 16 -1.00 -20.86 3.84
N SER A 17 -2.14 -20.29 3.47
CA SER A 17 -2.47 -18.90 3.83
C SER A 17 -3.99 -18.65 3.81
N ARG A 18 -4.72 -19.38 4.65
CA ARG A 18 -6.05 -18.95 5.11
C ARG A 18 -6.05 -18.92 6.63
N GLY A 19 -5.68 -17.77 7.19
CA GLY A 19 -5.82 -17.49 8.61
C GLY A 19 -7.30 -17.51 8.98
N ARG A 20 -7.72 -18.51 9.76
CA ARG A 20 -9.00 -18.46 10.48
C ARG A 20 -8.86 -17.41 11.58
N GLY A 21 -9.72 -16.39 11.56
CA GLY A 21 -9.87 -15.45 12.67
C GLY A 21 -10.24 -16.18 13.97
N PRO A 22 -9.98 -15.57 15.14
CA PRO A 22 -10.21 -16.22 16.43
C PRO A 22 -11.71 -16.43 16.71
N HIS A 23 -12.03 -17.57 17.32
CA HIS A 23 -13.37 -17.99 17.74
C HIS A 23 -13.88 -17.09 18.90
N PRO A 24 -15.19 -16.83 19.05
CA PRO A 24 -15.72 -15.71 19.86
C PRO A 24 -15.67 -15.85 21.40
N ASP A 25 -15.12 -16.93 21.94
CA ASP A 25 -15.30 -17.28 23.37
C ASP A 25 -14.11 -16.95 24.29
N LEU A 26 -13.07 -16.26 23.80
CA LEU A 26 -11.91 -15.85 24.64
C LEU A 26 -11.84 -14.34 24.92
N LEU A 27 -12.85 -13.56 24.50
CA LEU A 27 -12.92 -12.11 24.73
C LEU A 27 -13.73 -11.71 25.99
N ARG A 28 -14.22 -12.68 26.78
CA ARG A 28 -15.12 -12.40 27.93
C ARG A 28 -14.51 -12.58 29.33
N GLU A 29 -13.29 -13.10 29.48
CA GLU A 29 -12.67 -13.27 30.80
C GLU A 29 -11.52 -12.30 31.12
N GLY A 30 -11.09 -11.46 30.17
CA GLY A 30 -10.08 -10.40 30.41
C GLY A 30 -10.64 -9.05 30.86
N LEU A 31 -11.98 -8.87 30.88
CA LEU A 31 -12.63 -7.56 31.03
C LEU A 31 -13.28 -7.32 32.41
N ARG A 32 -12.88 -8.08 33.45
CA ARG A 32 -13.42 -7.95 34.81
C ARG A 32 -12.34 -7.96 35.89
N THR A 33 -11.26 -7.18 35.73
CA THR A 33 -10.39 -6.80 36.86
C THR A 33 -9.62 -5.50 36.58
N MET A 34 -10.29 -4.41 36.21
CA MET A 34 -9.67 -3.06 36.13
C MET A 34 -10.71 -1.96 36.39
N ALA A 35 -11.43 -2.06 37.50
CA ALA A 35 -12.35 -1.01 37.96
C ALA A 35 -12.25 -0.86 39.47
N ALA A 36 -11.14 -0.27 39.93
CA ALA A 36 -11.01 0.45 41.20
C ALA A 36 -9.54 0.90 41.35
N GLY A 37 -9.28 2.21 41.35
CA GLY A 37 -7.95 2.75 41.62
C GLY A 37 -7.69 4.08 40.94
N GLU A 38 -8.40 5.13 41.36
CA GLU A 38 -7.99 6.50 41.07
C GLU A 38 -6.65 6.78 41.77
N THR A 39 -5.59 6.99 41.00
CA THR A 39 -4.37 7.61 41.50
C THR A 39 -3.86 8.60 40.45
N ARG A 40 -4.02 9.88 40.79
CA ARG A 40 -3.63 11.04 40.00
C ARG A 40 -2.10 11.15 40.05
N MET A 41 -1.40 10.66 39.02
CA MET A 41 0.05 10.87 38.87
C MET A 41 0.30 12.09 37.97
N THR A 42 0.86 13.12 38.59
CA THR A 42 1.39 14.33 37.96
C THR A 42 2.62 14.02 37.13
N ALA A 43 2.62 14.37 35.85
CA ALA A 43 3.80 14.31 34.98
C ALA A 43 4.74 15.50 35.27
N PRO A 44 6.08 15.33 35.27
CA PRO A 44 7.01 16.44 35.39
C PRO A 44 7.15 17.19 34.06
N ALA A 45 7.41 18.49 34.19
CA ALA A 45 7.46 19.46 33.11
C ALA A 45 8.81 19.51 32.38
N GLN A 46 8.72 19.71 31.06
CA GLN A 46 9.59 20.48 30.17
C GLN A 46 10.98 19.94 29.77
N GLY A 47 11.09 19.61 28.48
CA GLY A 47 12.17 20.07 27.60
C GLY A 47 11.55 20.97 26.51
N GLN A 48 11.88 22.26 26.53
CA GLN A 48 11.38 23.26 25.59
C GLN A 48 12.11 23.16 24.25
N GLY A 49 11.36 22.99 23.17
CA GLY A 49 11.76 23.30 21.81
C GLY A 49 10.61 24.07 21.18
N SER A 50 10.78 25.38 21.07
CA SER A 50 9.82 26.33 20.52
C SER A 50 9.67 26.15 19.01
N ASP A 51 8.45 25.90 18.56
CA ASP A 51 7.97 26.31 17.23
C ASP A 51 6.47 26.68 17.36
N GLU A 52 6.23 27.84 17.97
CA GLU A 52 4.99 28.58 17.79
C GLU A 52 5.19 29.60 16.66
N THR A 53 5.13 29.11 15.43
CA THR A 53 4.66 29.89 14.29
C THR A 53 3.74 28.99 13.49
N GLY A 54 2.43 29.20 13.66
CA GLY A 54 1.42 28.57 12.82
C GLY A 54 1.57 29.05 11.39
N GLU A 55 2.37 28.33 10.60
CA GLU A 55 2.10 28.20 9.16
C GLU A 55 0.69 27.59 9.05
N ALA A 56 -0.14 28.12 8.16
CA ALA A 56 -1.41 27.49 7.80
C ALA A 56 -1.09 26.07 7.30
N GLY A 57 -1.16 25.10 8.23
CA GLY A 57 -0.51 23.81 8.06
C GLY A 57 -1.16 23.03 6.94
N GLU A 58 -0.39 22.72 5.91
CA GLU A 58 -0.83 21.80 4.86
C GLU A 58 -1.39 20.52 5.50
N SER A 59 -2.65 20.23 5.22
CA SER A 59 -3.34 19.05 5.73
C SER A 59 -2.70 17.80 5.16
N ARG A 60 -2.46 16.80 6.01
CA ARG A 60 -2.05 15.46 5.56
C ARG A 60 -3.14 14.86 4.69
N GLU A 61 -2.73 14.05 3.74
CA GLU A 61 -3.62 13.31 2.85
C GLU A 61 -3.53 11.82 3.16
N PHE A 62 -4.62 11.12 2.99
CA PHE A 62 -4.62 9.67 3.00
C PHE A 62 -4.35 9.15 1.59
N LEU A 63 -3.58 8.07 1.51
CA LEU A 63 -3.30 7.34 0.30
C LEU A 63 -3.93 5.96 0.43
N LYS A 64 -4.76 5.60 -0.56
CA LYS A 64 -5.44 4.32 -0.63
C LYS A 64 -5.03 3.58 -1.89
N TYR A 65 -4.43 2.41 -1.72
CA TYR A 65 -4.07 1.50 -2.81
C TYR A 65 -5.01 0.31 -2.77
N THR A 66 -5.88 0.15 -3.77
CA THR A 66 -6.86 -0.94 -3.80
C THR A 66 -6.64 -1.81 -5.03
N PHE A 67 -6.36 -3.08 -4.80
CA PHE A 67 -6.08 -4.08 -5.82
C PHE A 67 -7.30 -4.96 -6.03
N TYR A 68 -7.67 -5.15 -7.29
CA TYR A 68 -8.83 -5.94 -7.68
C TYR A 68 -8.40 -7.13 -8.52
N GLN A 69 -9.06 -8.26 -8.29
CA GLN A 69 -9.04 -9.41 -9.17
C GLN A 69 -10.44 -9.64 -9.71
N VAL A 70 -10.54 -9.87 -11.02
CA VAL A 70 -11.81 -10.19 -11.66
C VAL A 70 -12.08 -11.68 -11.48
N ARG A 71 -13.28 -12.00 -11.01
CA ARG A 71 -13.74 -13.37 -10.83
C ARG A 71 -13.77 -14.14 -12.16
N PRO A 72 -13.40 -15.44 -12.18
CA PRO A 72 -13.39 -16.23 -13.42
C PRO A 72 -14.72 -16.25 -14.19
N GLU A 73 -15.86 -16.19 -13.49
CA GLU A 73 -17.19 -16.22 -14.08
C GLU A 73 -17.44 -15.02 -15.02
N TRP A 74 -16.82 -13.87 -14.76
CA TRP A 74 -16.92 -12.70 -15.63
C TRP A 74 -16.31 -12.95 -17.01
N ARG A 75 -15.21 -13.72 -17.06
CA ARG A 75 -14.50 -14.06 -18.31
C ARG A 75 -15.37 -14.93 -19.23
N LEU A 76 -16.40 -15.59 -18.69
CA LEU A 76 -17.34 -16.43 -19.45
C LEU A 76 -18.56 -15.66 -20.02
N LEU A 77 -18.74 -14.40 -19.65
CA LEU A 77 -19.82 -13.56 -20.18
C LEU A 77 -19.60 -13.27 -21.68
N ASP A 78 -20.69 -12.97 -22.38
CA ASP A 78 -20.63 -12.52 -23.78
C ASP A 78 -19.93 -11.16 -23.90
N SER A 79 -19.30 -10.92 -25.05
CA SER A 79 -18.48 -9.72 -25.27
C SER A 79 -19.30 -8.42 -25.22
N GLU A 80 -20.58 -8.43 -25.60
CA GLU A 80 -21.42 -7.22 -25.53
C GLU A 80 -21.71 -6.84 -24.07
N ARG A 81 -21.99 -7.82 -23.22
CA ARG A 81 -22.13 -7.61 -21.78
C ARG A 81 -20.84 -7.06 -21.17
N LYS A 82 -19.68 -7.66 -21.49
CA LYS A 82 -18.38 -7.18 -21.00
C LYS A 82 -18.11 -5.74 -21.42
N LYS A 83 -18.33 -5.39 -22.68
CA LYS A 83 -18.15 -4.01 -23.19
C LYS A 83 -19.00 -3.00 -22.42
N LYS A 84 -20.29 -3.31 -22.17
CA LYS A 84 -21.18 -2.43 -21.41
C LYS A 84 -20.68 -2.23 -19.97
N GLN A 85 -20.26 -3.31 -19.31
CA GLN A 85 -19.77 -3.27 -17.93
C GLN A 85 -18.46 -2.48 -17.81
N LYS A 86 -17.54 -2.64 -18.76
CA LYS A 86 -16.31 -1.85 -18.83
C LYS A 86 -16.62 -0.37 -19.04
N ALA A 87 -17.51 -0.03 -19.97
CA ALA A 87 -17.89 1.37 -20.23
C ALA A 87 -18.55 2.03 -19.00
N GLU A 88 -19.43 1.32 -18.29
CA GLU A 88 -20.01 1.79 -17.03
C GLU A 88 -18.93 2.05 -15.97
N PHE A 89 -18.01 1.10 -15.79
CA PHE A 89 -16.94 1.23 -14.82
C PHE A 89 -15.98 2.38 -15.17
N ALA A 90 -15.57 2.51 -16.43
CA ALA A 90 -14.72 3.60 -16.89
C ALA A 90 -15.37 4.97 -16.65
N SER A 91 -16.68 5.10 -16.95
CA SER A 91 -17.44 6.31 -16.66
C SER A 91 -17.42 6.65 -15.17
N LEU A 92 -17.63 5.66 -14.29
CA LEU A 92 -17.53 5.88 -12.85
C LEU A 92 -16.13 6.36 -12.43
N VAL A 93 -15.07 5.79 -13.01
CA VAL A 93 -13.71 6.23 -12.67
C VAL A 93 -13.49 7.68 -13.08
N HIS A 94 -13.96 8.10 -14.25
CA HIS A 94 -13.89 9.51 -14.66
C HIS A 94 -14.68 10.44 -13.75
N ASP A 95 -15.88 10.05 -13.33
CA ASP A 95 -16.66 10.83 -12.35
C ASP A 95 -15.88 10.98 -11.02
N LEU A 96 -15.17 9.93 -10.60
CA LEU A 96 -14.36 9.97 -9.38
C LEU A 96 -13.09 10.82 -9.56
N GLU A 97 -12.49 10.88 -10.75
CA GLU A 97 -11.32 11.72 -11.04
C GLU A 97 -11.61 13.22 -10.86
N GLU A 98 -12.88 13.64 -10.95
CA GLU A 98 -13.30 15.02 -10.64
C GLU A 98 -13.38 15.30 -9.13
N GLU A 99 -13.52 14.27 -8.29
CA GLU A 99 -13.71 14.36 -6.84
C GLU A 99 -12.41 14.09 -6.05
N VAL A 100 -11.57 13.18 -6.53
CA VAL A 100 -10.40 12.66 -5.82
C VAL A 100 -9.19 12.52 -6.75
N THR A 101 -7.98 12.73 -6.23
CA THR A 101 -6.77 12.44 -7.01
C THR A 101 -6.64 10.92 -7.19
N LEU A 102 -6.82 10.45 -8.43
CA LEU A 102 -6.91 9.03 -8.76
C LEU A 102 -5.97 8.65 -9.90
N ARG A 103 -5.40 7.45 -9.83
CA ARG A 103 -4.63 6.83 -10.92
C ARG A 103 -5.01 5.35 -11.06
N CYS A 104 -5.15 4.91 -12.31
CA CYS A 104 -5.45 3.53 -12.68
C CYS A 104 -4.20 2.82 -13.17
N TYR A 105 -4.07 1.54 -12.82
CA TYR A 105 -2.95 0.72 -13.25
C TYR A 105 -3.39 -0.70 -13.58
N SER A 106 -2.82 -1.26 -14.64
CA SER A 106 -2.98 -2.67 -15.00
C SER A 106 -1.89 -3.53 -14.36
N LEU A 107 -2.30 -4.72 -13.91
CA LEU A 107 -1.43 -5.78 -13.38
C LEU A 107 -1.62 -7.13 -14.12
N GLU A 108 -2.55 -7.19 -15.07
CA GLU A 108 -2.84 -8.37 -15.88
C GLU A 108 -1.55 -8.89 -16.54
N GLY A 109 -1.28 -10.19 -16.38
CA GLY A 109 -0.07 -10.84 -16.88
C GLY A 109 1.21 -10.58 -16.07
N ILE A 110 1.16 -9.73 -15.04
CA ILE A 110 2.30 -9.43 -14.15
C ILE A 110 2.17 -10.16 -12.81
N ARG A 111 0.96 -10.17 -12.22
CA ARG A 111 0.64 -10.91 -11.00
C ARG A 111 -0.55 -11.83 -11.20
N ALA A 112 -0.55 -12.93 -10.45
CA ALA A 112 -1.61 -13.95 -10.53
C ALA A 112 -2.81 -13.67 -9.60
N ASP A 113 -2.66 -12.75 -8.66
CA ASP A 113 -3.61 -12.46 -7.57
C ASP A 113 -4.10 -11.00 -7.56
N ALA A 114 -3.87 -10.26 -8.65
CA ALA A 114 -4.42 -8.94 -8.89
C ALA A 114 -4.37 -8.64 -10.39
N ASP A 115 -5.48 -8.16 -10.94
CA ASP A 115 -5.62 -7.85 -12.37
C ASP A 115 -5.44 -6.35 -12.64
N PHE A 116 -5.88 -5.50 -11.71
CA PHE A 116 -5.66 -4.04 -11.77
C PHE A 116 -5.69 -3.39 -10.37
N MET A 117 -5.25 -2.14 -10.30
CA MET A 117 -5.19 -1.37 -9.07
C MET A 117 -5.64 0.07 -9.30
N VAL A 118 -6.37 0.61 -8.32
CA VAL A 118 -6.71 2.04 -8.22
C VAL A 118 -5.97 2.65 -7.04
N TRP A 119 -5.21 3.72 -7.29
CA TRP A 119 -4.54 4.52 -6.28
C TRP A 119 -5.28 5.85 -6.13
N ALA A 120 -5.79 6.11 -4.93
CA ALA A 120 -6.57 7.30 -4.61
C ALA A 120 -5.92 8.09 -3.47
N ILE A 121 -5.97 9.42 -3.54
CA ILE A 121 -5.38 10.32 -2.56
C ILE A 121 -6.42 11.38 -2.20
N ASP A 122 -6.78 11.45 -0.91
CA ASP A 122 -7.80 12.37 -0.40
C ASP A 122 -7.56 12.72 1.08
N PRO A 123 -7.85 13.95 1.53
CA PRO A 123 -7.78 14.29 2.96
C PRO A 123 -8.90 13.66 3.80
N ALA A 124 -10.02 13.22 3.21
CA ALA A 124 -11.14 12.62 3.92
C ALA A 124 -11.19 11.09 3.71
N LEU A 125 -11.22 10.35 4.83
CA LEU A 125 -11.26 8.89 4.79
C LEU A 125 -12.58 8.35 4.22
N GLU A 126 -13.68 9.07 4.48
CA GLU A 126 -15.04 8.75 4.02
C GLU A 126 -15.14 8.69 2.49
N THR A 127 -14.30 9.46 1.78
CA THR A 127 -14.19 9.44 0.33
C THR A 127 -13.93 8.01 -0.16
N PHE A 128 -12.97 7.29 0.44
CA PHE A 128 -12.66 5.93 0.01
C PHE A 128 -13.78 4.93 0.29
N ARG A 129 -14.53 5.11 1.38
CA ARG A 129 -15.72 4.29 1.66
C ARG A 129 -16.78 4.50 0.58
N GLU A 130 -17.01 5.74 0.19
CA GLU A 130 -17.98 6.07 -0.85
C GLU A 130 -17.54 5.55 -2.23
N MET A 131 -16.26 5.69 -2.57
CA MET A 131 -15.67 5.07 -3.77
C MET A 131 -15.92 3.56 -3.80
N ALA A 132 -15.62 2.85 -2.71
CA ALA A 132 -15.85 1.41 -2.62
C ALA A 132 -17.33 1.04 -2.79
N ARG A 133 -18.24 1.85 -2.22
CA ARG A 133 -19.69 1.67 -2.40
C ARG A 133 -20.11 1.84 -3.86
N ARG A 134 -19.65 2.90 -4.53
CA ARG A 134 -19.97 3.18 -5.94
C ARG A 134 -19.41 2.09 -6.86
N VAL A 135 -18.16 1.68 -6.65
CA VAL A 135 -17.53 0.55 -7.37
C VAL A 135 -18.37 -0.71 -7.22
N SER A 136 -18.76 -1.06 -5.99
CA SER A 136 -19.58 -2.24 -5.70
C SER A 136 -21.00 -2.17 -6.26
N SER A 137 -21.46 -0.97 -6.67
CA SER A 137 -22.78 -0.75 -7.26
C SER A 137 -22.78 -0.89 -8.79
N THR A 138 -21.60 -0.96 -9.43
CA THR A 138 -21.49 -1.22 -10.88
C THR A 138 -21.72 -2.69 -11.20
N GLU A 139 -22.13 -2.98 -12.42
CA GLU A 139 -22.31 -4.36 -12.86
C GLU A 139 -20.99 -5.15 -12.91
N LEU A 140 -19.88 -4.48 -13.25
CA LEU A 140 -18.53 -5.08 -13.16
C LEU A 140 -18.13 -5.32 -11.70
N GLY A 141 -18.47 -4.40 -10.80
CA GLY A 141 -18.16 -4.47 -9.36
C GLY A 141 -18.62 -5.76 -8.69
N HIS A 142 -19.75 -6.34 -9.12
CA HIS A 142 -20.24 -7.63 -8.64
C HIS A 142 -19.30 -8.81 -8.93
N TYR A 143 -18.39 -8.65 -9.90
CA TYR A 143 -17.39 -9.63 -10.29
C TYR A 143 -15.97 -9.27 -9.81
N LEU A 144 -15.81 -8.20 -9.04
CA LEU A 144 -14.51 -7.81 -8.49
C LEU A 144 -14.33 -8.39 -7.09
N GLU A 145 -13.16 -8.95 -6.84
CA GLU A 145 -12.66 -9.28 -5.51
C GLU A 145 -11.55 -8.30 -5.14
N THR A 146 -11.66 -7.65 -3.99
CA THR A 146 -10.58 -6.81 -3.45
C THR A 146 -9.53 -7.72 -2.81
N THR A 147 -8.43 -7.97 -3.50
CA THR A 147 -7.40 -8.91 -3.02
C THR A 147 -6.43 -8.26 -2.03
N TYR A 148 -6.16 -6.96 -2.20
CA TYR A 148 -5.34 -6.17 -1.28
C TYR A 148 -5.88 -4.74 -1.18
N ALA A 149 -5.78 -4.13 -0.01
CA ALA A 149 -6.18 -2.74 0.20
C ALA A 149 -5.32 -2.09 1.28
N TYR A 150 -4.38 -1.23 0.89
CA TYR A 150 -3.48 -0.55 1.83
C TYR A 150 -3.92 0.87 2.09
N LEU A 151 -4.07 1.23 3.37
CA LEU A 151 -4.35 2.59 3.81
C LEU A 151 -3.12 3.17 4.50
N ALA A 152 -2.72 4.38 4.09
CA ALA A 152 -1.64 5.13 4.70
C ALA A 152 -1.96 6.63 4.70
N ALA A 153 -1.17 7.42 5.42
CA ALA A 153 -1.23 8.88 5.41
C ALA A 153 0.14 9.49 5.10
N SER A 154 0.15 10.61 4.40
CA SER A 154 1.36 11.40 4.16
C SER A 154 1.89 12.00 5.47
N LYS A 155 3.21 12.06 5.60
CA LYS A 155 3.89 12.69 6.73
C LYS A 155 5.30 13.08 6.32
N ARG A 156 5.77 14.25 6.76
CA ARG A 156 7.18 14.63 6.61
C ARG A 156 8.09 13.59 7.25
N SER A 157 9.14 13.20 6.54
CA SER A 157 10.14 12.27 7.04
C SER A 157 10.88 12.88 8.23
N GLN A 158 11.00 12.09 9.30
CA GLN A 158 11.78 12.47 10.49
C GLN A 158 13.30 12.48 10.25
N TYR A 159 13.77 11.93 9.12
CA TYR A 159 15.20 11.80 8.82
C TYR A 159 15.72 12.80 7.81
N VAL A 160 14.82 13.59 7.22
CA VAL A 160 15.19 14.69 6.34
C VAL A 160 15.42 15.92 7.23
N GLY A 161 16.63 16.47 7.20
CA GLY A 161 16.99 17.65 8.00
C GLY A 161 16.26 18.92 7.55
N GLY A 162 16.47 20.03 8.27
CA GLY A 162 15.83 21.33 7.98
C GLY A 162 16.27 22.03 6.68
N HIS A 163 17.20 21.45 5.92
CA HIS A 163 17.56 21.95 4.59
C HIS A 163 16.72 21.24 3.54
N THR A 164 15.80 21.99 2.93
CA THR A 164 14.97 21.54 1.82
C THR A 164 15.60 21.98 0.49
N HIS A 165 15.76 21.05 -0.44
CA HIS A 165 16.11 21.37 -1.83
C HIS A 165 14.97 20.99 -2.77
N LYS A 166 14.85 21.69 -3.90
CA LYS A 166 13.80 21.45 -4.89
C LYS A 166 13.95 20.02 -5.46
N GLY A 167 12.93 19.19 -5.28
CA GLY A 167 12.92 17.78 -5.73
C GLY A 167 13.47 16.78 -4.71
N GLN A 168 13.61 17.16 -3.44
CA GLN A 168 14.00 16.25 -2.37
C GLN A 168 12.84 15.37 -1.92
N ASP A 169 13.04 14.05 -1.92
CA ASP A 169 12.05 13.10 -1.45
C ASP A 169 11.83 13.17 0.06
N GLY A 170 10.60 12.89 0.51
CA GLY A 170 10.26 12.78 1.93
C GLY A 170 9.98 14.11 2.66
N THR A 171 9.93 15.24 1.95
CA THR A 171 9.56 16.55 2.52
C THR A 171 8.10 16.94 2.27
N ALA A 172 7.42 16.24 1.35
CA ALA A 172 6.07 16.61 0.92
C ALA A 172 4.98 16.10 1.90
N LEU A 173 4.03 16.99 2.24
CA LEU A 173 2.80 16.64 2.94
C LEU A 173 1.67 16.33 1.97
N LYS A 174 1.72 16.87 0.75
CA LYS A 174 0.85 16.46 -0.35
C LYS A 174 1.53 15.39 -1.18
N SER A 175 0.77 14.36 -1.53
CA SER A 175 1.26 13.32 -2.42
C SER A 175 0.77 13.60 -3.84
N GLU A 176 1.66 14.06 -4.70
CA GLU A 176 1.36 14.27 -6.12
C GLU A 176 1.96 13.12 -6.94
N PRO A 177 1.15 12.29 -7.61
CA PRO A 177 1.66 11.28 -8.53
C PRO A 177 2.48 11.92 -9.65
N HIS A 178 3.68 11.42 -9.89
CA HIS A 178 4.58 11.94 -10.94
C HIS A 178 4.09 11.60 -12.35
N GLY A 179 3.33 10.52 -12.51
CA GLY A 179 2.82 10.04 -13.80
C GLY A 179 3.83 9.22 -14.59
N SER A 180 4.83 8.61 -13.93
CA SER A 180 5.74 7.69 -14.61
C SER A 180 5.01 6.42 -15.05
N ARG A 181 5.56 5.75 -16.06
CA ARG A 181 4.92 4.58 -16.67
C ARG A 181 4.69 3.41 -15.72
N TYR A 182 5.57 3.20 -14.74
CA TYR A 182 5.47 2.10 -13.79
C TYR A 182 5.37 2.61 -12.37
N LEU A 183 4.55 1.90 -11.57
CA LEU A 183 4.45 2.09 -10.12
C LEU A 183 4.78 0.76 -9.44
N PHE A 184 5.61 0.81 -8.40
CA PHE A 184 5.92 -0.33 -7.54
C PHE A 184 5.36 -0.06 -6.16
N VAL A 185 4.54 -0.96 -5.60
CA VAL A 185 3.89 -0.74 -4.30
C VAL A 185 4.17 -1.91 -3.38
N TYR A 186 4.52 -1.66 -2.11
CA TYR A 186 4.59 -2.71 -1.10
C TYR A 186 4.37 -2.18 0.33
N PRO A 187 3.70 -2.96 1.20
CA PRO A 187 3.62 -2.65 2.61
C PRO A 187 4.98 -2.93 3.26
N PHE A 188 5.36 -2.14 4.24
CA PHE A 188 6.66 -2.24 4.90
C PHE A 188 6.51 -2.19 6.43
N VAL A 189 7.22 -3.08 7.11
CA VAL A 189 7.27 -3.20 8.58
C VAL A 189 8.72 -3.28 9.01
N LYS A 190 9.11 -2.42 9.95
CA LYS A 190 10.39 -2.49 10.65
C LYS A 190 10.28 -3.46 11.82
N LYS A 191 11.39 -4.14 12.09
CA LYS A 191 11.55 -4.89 13.34
C LYS A 191 11.52 -3.95 14.55
N ARG A 192 11.00 -4.42 15.68
CA ARG A 192 10.86 -3.61 16.90
C ARG A 192 12.19 -3.04 17.40
N GLU A 193 13.28 -3.78 17.22
CA GLU A 193 14.64 -3.36 17.58
C GLU A 193 15.04 -2.05 16.90
N TRP A 194 14.50 -1.75 15.71
CA TRP A 194 14.70 -0.46 15.04
C TRP A 194 14.35 0.70 15.98
N TYR A 195 13.20 0.62 16.66
CA TYR A 195 12.68 1.70 17.50
C TYR A 195 13.43 1.84 18.82
N SER A 196 14.21 0.83 19.22
CA SER A 196 15.08 0.89 20.40
C SER A 196 16.43 1.55 20.13
N ILE A 197 16.79 1.76 18.85
CA ILE A 197 18.05 2.41 18.48
C ILE A 197 17.93 3.93 18.72
N PRO A 198 18.97 4.56 19.31
CA PRO A 198 19.05 6.02 19.43
C PRO A 198 18.78 6.73 18.10
N PHE A 199 18.10 7.87 18.15
CA PHE A 199 17.64 8.56 16.95
C PHE A 199 18.80 8.95 16.02
N GLU A 200 19.91 9.42 16.58
CA GLU A 200 21.12 9.83 15.89
C GLU A 200 21.69 8.65 15.08
N ARG A 201 21.70 7.46 15.69
CA ARG A 201 22.16 6.24 15.03
C ARG A 201 21.20 5.81 13.93
N ARG A 202 19.88 5.92 14.12
CA ARG A 202 18.91 5.69 13.05
C ARG A 202 19.11 6.67 11.89
N GLN A 203 19.42 7.93 12.18
CA GLN A 203 19.66 8.95 11.17
C GLN A 203 20.94 8.67 10.37
N GLU A 204 22.02 8.19 11.01
CA GLU A 204 23.21 7.71 10.30
C GLU A 204 22.88 6.59 9.32
N ILE A 205 22.17 5.56 9.79
CA ILE A 205 21.76 4.42 8.96
C ILE A 205 20.88 4.89 7.78
N MET A 206 19.94 5.80 8.02
CA MET A 206 19.08 6.33 6.98
C MET A 206 19.82 7.25 5.99
N ARG A 207 20.86 7.98 6.43
CA ARG A 207 21.69 8.77 5.52
C ARG A 207 22.44 7.89 4.53
N ASP A 208 22.98 6.76 4.96
CA ASP A 208 23.59 5.77 4.06
C ASP A 208 22.56 5.15 3.11
N HIS A 209 21.36 4.84 3.60
CA HIS A 209 20.24 4.38 2.79
C HIS A 209 19.87 5.40 1.70
N PHE A 210 19.73 6.68 2.06
CA PHE A 210 19.45 7.74 1.10
C PHE A 210 20.58 7.89 0.09
N ARG A 211 21.85 7.80 0.51
CA ARG A 211 23.00 7.88 -0.41
C ARG A 211 22.95 6.82 -1.51
N ILE A 212 22.42 5.63 -1.22
CA ILE A 212 22.16 4.60 -2.24
C ILE A 212 21.03 5.05 -3.17
N GLY A 213 19.90 5.52 -2.61
CA GLY A 213 18.76 6.03 -3.38
C GLY A 213 19.12 7.14 -4.37
N HIS A 214 19.98 8.08 -3.98
CA HIS A 214 20.45 9.18 -4.84
C HIS A 214 21.21 8.73 -6.09
N LYS A 215 21.67 7.47 -6.17
CA LYS A 215 22.26 6.91 -7.40
C LYS A 215 21.20 6.64 -8.48
N TYR A 216 19.91 6.62 -8.11
CA TYR A 216 18.77 6.27 -8.98
C TYR A 216 17.80 7.46 -9.07
N PRO A 217 18.21 8.61 -9.63
CA PRO A 217 17.41 9.84 -9.63
C PRO A 217 16.10 9.73 -10.42
N ASP A 218 15.98 8.76 -11.32
CA ASP A 218 14.79 8.52 -12.15
C ASP A 218 13.70 7.69 -11.43
N VAL A 219 14.01 7.16 -10.24
CA VAL A 219 13.05 6.47 -9.38
C VAL A 219 12.53 7.46 -8.33
N LYS A 220 11.23 7.77 -8.37
CA LYS A 220 10.57 8.69 -7.43
C LYS A 220 9.88 7.91 -6.33
N ILE A 221 10.07 8.29 -5.07
CA ILE A 221 9.49 7.58 -3.92
C ILE A 221 8.36 8.38 -3.28
N HIS A 222 7.27 7.67 -2.98
CA HIS A 222 6.19 8.11 -2.11
C HIS A 222 6.23 7.25 -0.85
N THR A 223 6.58 7.87 0.28
CA THR A 223 6.57 7.22 1.59
C THR A 223 5.33 7.65 2.35
N ALA A 224 4.44 6.71 2.64
CA ALA A 224 3.26 6.94 3.46
C ALA A 224 3.29 6.06 4.71
N TYR A 225 2.60 6.50 5.76
CA TYR A 225 2.69 5.94 7.11
C TYR A 225 1.33 5.37 7.55
N SER A 226 1.33 4.19 8.14
CA SER A 226 0.11 3.43 8.46
C SER A 226 -0.01 3.05 9.94
N PHE A 227 0.86 3.61 10.80
CA PHE A 227 0.84 3.37 12.25
C PHE A 227 -0.55 3.57 12.87
N GLY A 228 -1.15 2.48 13.35
CA GLY A 228 -2.48 2.47 13.98
C GLY A 228 -3.65 2.60 13.00
N LEU A 229 -3.38 2.69 11.69
CA LEU A 229 -4.39 2.74 10.62
C LEU A 229 -4.57 1.39 9.92
N ASP A 230 -3.49 0.61 9.81
CA ASP A 230 -3.47 -0.67 9.09
C ASP A 230 -2.40 -1.62 9.71
N ASP A 231 -2.32 -2.85 9.22
CA ASP A 231 -1.45 -3.93 9.72
C ASP A 231 0.05 -3.75 9.41
N HIS A 232 0.42 -2.64 8.75
CA HIS A 232 1.78 -2.31 8.36
C HIS A 232 2.16 -0.92 8.89
N GLU A 233 3.44 -0.60 8.86
CA GLU A 233 3.94 0.67 9.40
C GLU A 233 4.06 1.72 8.31
N PHE A 234 4.37 1.29 7.09
CA PHE A 234 4.51 2.14 5.92
C PHE A 234 3.91 1.47 4.69
N VAL A 235 3.42 2.27 3.75
CA VAL A 235 3.30 1.87 2.35
C VAL A 235 4.38 2.63 1.59
N LEU A 236 5.25 1.89 0.92
CA LEU A 236 6.21 2.48 0.01
C LEU A 236 5.71 2.28 -1.41
N SER A 237 5.59 3.38 -2.15
CA SER A 237 5.35 3.30 -3.59
C SER A 237 6.40 4.07 -4.38
N PHE A 238 6.85 3.51 -5.50
CA PHE A 238 7.91 4.07 -6.33
C PHE A 238 7.44 4.23 -7.77
N GLU A 239 7.63 5.39 -8.35
CA GLU A 239 7.37 5.67 -9.76
C GLU A 239 8.67 5.67 -10.56
N ALA A 240 8.68 5.02 -11.73
CA ALA A 240 9.81 5.03 -12.66
C ALA A 240 9.34 4.76 -14.10
N ASP A 241 10.08 5.25 -15.10
CA ASP A 241 9.81 4.95 -16.52
C ASP A 241 10.53 3.70 -17.02
N ASN A 242 11.55 3.24 -16.30
CA ASN A 242 12.26 2.00 -16.57
C ASN A 242 12.23 1.11 -15.31
N PRO A 243 11.62 -0.10 -15.37
CA PRO A 243 11.47 -0.95 -14.20
C PRO A 243 12.79 -1.57 -13.73
N LEU A 244 13.80 -1.63 -14.61
CA LEU A 244 15.12 -2.17 -14.25
C LEU A 244 15.86 -1.27 -13.26
N ASP A 245 15.62 0.05 -13.32
CA ASP A 245 16.26 0.99 -12.37
C ASP A 245 15.75 0.75 -10.94
N PHE A 246 14.45 0.44 -10.78
CA PHE A 246 13.90 0.07 -9.49
C PHE A 246 14.42 -1.30 -9.01
N LEU A 247 14.58 -2.27 -9.91
CA LEU A 247 15.17 -3.57 -9.58
C LEU A 247 16.60 -3.41 -9.04
N ASP A 248 17.43 -2.66 -9.75
CA ASP A 248 18.82 -2.41 -9.35
C ASP A 248 18.90 -1.61 -8.04
N LEU A 249 18.04 -0.58 -7.87
CA LEU A 249 17.93 0.17 -6.62
C LEU A 249 17.65 -0.75 -5.42
N VAL A 250 16.62 -1.60 -5.53
CA VAL A 250 16.24 -2.50 -4.45
C VAL A 250 17.36 -3.51 -4.17
N MET A 251 18.05 -4.00 -5.20
CA MET A 251 19.20 -4.89 -5.06
C MET A 251 20.34 -4.22 -4.28
N ASP A 252 20.71 -2.99 -4.64
CA ASP A 252 21.75 -2.21 -3.95
C ASP A 252 21.38 -1.97 -2.47
N LEU A 253 20.10 -1.67 -2.20
CA LEU A 253 19.57 -1.44 -0.86
C LEU A 253 19.64 -2.68 0.05
N ARG A 254 19.67 -3.91 -0.48
CA ARG A 254 19.80 -5.15 0.32
C ARG A 254 21.08 -5.21 1.13
N SER A 255 22.15 -4.58 0.63
CA SER A 255 23.45 -4.54 1.32
C SER A 255 23.51 -3.51 2.46
N SER A 256 22.53 -2.60 2.54
CA SER A 256 22.52 -1.51 3.51
C SER A 256 22.25 -2.00 4.94
N GLU A 257 22.79 -1.29 5.94
CA GLU A 257 22.49 -1.60 7.35
C GLU A 257 21.00 -1.48 7.67
N ALA A 258 20.29 -0.57 7.01
CA ALA A 258 18.84 -0.38 7.16
C ALA A 258 18.04 -1.65 6.85
N SER A 259 18.54 -2.49 5.93
CA SER A 259 17.91 -3.75 5.50
C SER A 259 17.84 -4.78 6.64
N LYS A 260 18.78 -4.76 7.60
CA LYS A 260 18.78 -5.68 8.76
C LYS A 260 17.53 -5.55 9.63
N TYR A 261 16.90 -4.39 9.59
CA TYR A 261 15.72 -4.04 10.38
C TYR A 261 14.41 -4.16 9.62
N THR A 262 14.41 -4.74 8.42
CA THR A 262 13.17 -5.07 7.70
C THR A 262 12.57 -6.35 8.29
N GLU A 263 11.31 -6.30 8.69
CA GLU A 263 10.54 -7.47 9.13
C GLU A 263 9.69 -8.03 7.99
N ARG A 264 8.95 -7.17 7.28
CA ARG A 264 8.10 -7.54 6.15
C ARG A 264 8.11 -6.43 5.11
N GLU A 265 8.27 -6.81 3.84
CA GLU A 265 8.23 -5.90 2.67
C GLU A 265 7.51 -6.52 1.46
N THR A 266 6.68 -7.53 1.73
CA THR A 266 5.94 -8.30 0.73
C THR A 266 4.45 -8.33 1.09
N PRO A 267 3.55 -8.48 0.11
CA PRO A 267 3.82 -8.61 -1.33
C PRO A 267 4.27 -7.32 -2.02
N ILE A 268 5.03 -7.45 -3.12
CA ILE A 268 5.45 -6.34 -3.98
C ILE A 268 4.62 -6.36 -5.27
N PHE A 269 4.03 -5.23 -5.63
CA PHE A 269 3.22 -5.08 -6.84
C PHE A 269 3.98 -4.23 -7.85
N THR A 270 4.04 -4.71 -9.09
CA THR A 270 4.50 -3.93 -10.25
C THR A 270 3.28 -3.60 -11.08
N CYS A 271 3.04 -2.32 -11.30
CA CYS A 271 1.82 -1.78 -11.87
C CYS A 271 2.17 -0.94 -13.11
N ILE A 272 1.42 -1.07 -14.20
CA ILE A 272 1.60 -0.26 -15.41
C ILE A 272 0.53 0.83 -15.44
N LEU A 273 0.93 2.10 -15.50
CA LEU A 273 0.01 3.23 -15.57
C LEU A 273 -0.90 3.08 -16.79
N SER A 274 -2.19 3.32 -16.62
CA SER A 274 -3.22 3.12 -17.64
C SER A 274 -4.35 4.15 -17.50
N THR A 275 -5.00 4.51 -18.60
CA THR A 275 -6.35 5.10 -18.51
C THR A 275 -7.35 4.06 -18.00
N PRO A 276 -8.55 4.47 -17.54
CA PRO A 276 -9.60 3.52 -17.15
C PRO A 276 -9.91 2.50 -18.25
N GLU A 277 -9.97 2.94 -19.52
CA GLU A 277 -10.19 2.07 -20.68
C GLU A 277 -9.05 1.09 -20.87
N GLN A 278 -7.80 1.58 -20.90
CA GLN A 278 -6.62 0.72 -21.10
C GLN A 278 -6.51 -0.35 -20.00
N MET A 279 -6.78 0.04 -18.76
CA MET A 279 -6.78 -0.86 -17.59
C MET A 279 -7.82 -1.97 -17.76
N LEU A 280 -9.03 -1.62 -18.19
CA LEU A 280 -10.13 -2.57 -18.39
C LEU A 280 -9.95 -3.41 -19.65
N ASP A 281 -9.39 -2.86 -20.72
CA ASP A 281 -9.11 -3.57 -21.98
C ASP A 281 -8.01 -4.61 -21.82
N ALA A 282 -7.06 -4.40 -20.92
CA ALA A 282 -6.06 -5.40 -20.57
C ALA A 282 -6.67 -6.73 -20.10
N LEU A 283 -7.86 -6.71 -19.47
CA LEU A 283 -8.60 -7.91 -19.05
C LEU A 283 -9.12 -8.79 -20.21
N GLY A 284 -8.91 -8.34 -21.46
CA GLY A 284 -9.41 -8.99 -22.68
C GLY A 284 -10.85 -8.59 -23.04
N ILE A 285 -11.24 -8.87 -24.28
CA ILE A 285 -12.59 -8.62 -24.83
C ILE A 285 -13.22 -9.96 -25.25
#